data_AF-A0A7W0TVI7-F1
#
_entry.id   AF-A0A7W0TVI7-F1
#
_cell.length_a   1.000
_cell.length_b   1.000
_cell.length_c   1.000
_cell.angle_alpha   90.00
_cell.angle_beta   90.00
_cell.angle_gamma   90.00
#
_symmetry.space_group_name_H-M   'P 1'
#
loop_
_entity.id
_entity.type
_entity.pdbx_description
1 polymer ?
#
loop_
_entity_poly.entity_id
_entity_poly.type
_entity_poly.pdbx_seq_one_letter_code
_entity_poly.pdbx_strand_id
1 'polypeptide(L)'
;MDETSPKQARWQKLLGYILGNQAVWVADVGLKAGLFRAVAEAGEPGVGEDALAERLGYFPRYVDVWCRAAYAHELLEWDEANGYRLAPGMAELLLDPADPQFMGGRIQFNAALFEDYLAYPESLRSGRVWPRSEHDPWLLEALKNATKPDAAVLTDRVLPQAPAALARLEAGGTLLEVGPGAGWALAHYARRFPNSRVVGLEFDGPSVELARR
;
A
#
# COMPACT_ATOMS: atom_id res chain seq x y z
N MET A 1 5.66 -20.72 -35.67
CA MET A 1 5.21 -19.95 -34.48
C MET A 1 3.80 -19.51 -34.80
N ASP A 2 2.82 -20.06 -34.10
CA ASP A 2 1.41 -19.75 -34.33
C ASP A 2 1.14 -18.32 -33.83
N GLU A 3 0.79 -17.42 -34.74
CA GLU A 3 0.58 -16.01 -34.42
C GLU A 3 -0.71 -15.91 -33.60
N THR A 4 -0.58 -15.51 -32.33
CA THR A 4 -1.72 -15.46 -31.41
C THR A 4 -2.77 -14.50 -31.95
N SER A 5 -3.99 -14.99 -32.21
CA SER A 5 -5.05 -14.13 -32.75
C SER A 5 -5.33 -12.92 -31.84
N PRO A 6 -5.79 -11.77 -32.38
CA PRO A 6 -6.11 -10.59 -31.56
C PRO A 6 -7.11 -10.86 -30.43
N LYS A 7 -8.05 -11.81 -30.62
CA LYS A 7 -8.98 -12.23 -29.57
C LYS A 7 -8.27 -12.97 -28.44
N GLN A 8 -7.35 -13.89 -28.77
CA GLN A 8 -6.59 -14.65 -27.79
C GLN A 8 -5.66 -13.74 -26.98
N ALA A 9 -5.01 -12.77 -27.62
CA ALA A 9 -4.18 -11.79 -26.93
C ALA A 9 -5.00 -10.93 -25.94
N ARG A 10 -6.21 -10.50 -26.34
CA ARG A 10 -7.13 -9.77 -25.45
C ARG A 10 -7.61 -10.62 -24.28
N TRP A 11 -7.91 -11.90 -24.52
CA TRP A 11 -8.28 -12.85 -23.48
C TRP A 11 -7.18 -13.00 -22.43
N GLN A 12 -5.94 -13.23 -22.86
CA GLN A 12 -4.78 -13.31 -21.96
C GLN A 12 -4.59 -12.03 -21.13
N LYS A 13 -4.81 -10.87 -21.74
CA LYS A 13 -4.75 -9.58 -21.04
C LYS A 13 -5.80 -9.47 -19.93
N LEU A 14 -7.06 -9.84 -20.23
CA LEU A 14 -8.15 -9.83 -19.24
C LEU A 14 -7.89 -10.82 -18.11
N LEU A 15 -7.37 -12.01 -18.42
CA LEU A 15 -6.97 -12.99 -17.42
C LEU A 15 -5.86 -12.43 -16.52
N GLY A 16 -4.87 -11.73 -17.09
CA GLY A 16 -3.82 -11.05 -16.32
C GLY A 16 -4.37 -10.02 -15.33
N TYR A 17 -5.40 -9.26 -15.69
CA TYR A 17 -6.06 -8.34 -14.75
C TYR A 17 -6.75 -9.06 -13.59
N ILE A 18 -7.41 -10.20 -13.87
CA ILE A 18 -8.07 -11.01 -12.83
C ILE A 18 -7.03 -11.57 -11.87
N LEU A 19 -5.93 -12.15 -12.38
CA LEU A 19 -4.85 -12.70 -11.58
C LEU A 19 -4.16 -11.61 -10.74
N GLY A 20 -3.89 -10.45 -11.35
CA GLY A 20 -3.32 -9.30 -10.64
C GLY A 20 -4.22 -8.81 -9.51
N ASN A 21 -5.54 -8.72 -9.75
CA ASN A 21 -6.50 -8.36 -8.71
C ASN A 21 -6.55 -9.41 -7.57
N GLN A 22 -6.52 -10.70 -7.91
CA GLN A 22 -6.46 -11.77 -6.89
C GLN A 22 -5.20 -11.69 -6.04
N ALA A 23 -4.05 -11.39 -6.64
CA ALA A 23 -2.79 -11.20 -5.92
C ALA A 23 -2.89 -10.06 -4.89
N VAL A 24 -3.57 -8.95 -5.23
CA VAL A 24 -3.84 -7.84 -4.29
C VAL A 24 -4.64 -8.32 -3.08
N TRP A 25 -5.70 -9.11 -3.29
CA TRP A 25 -6.51 -9.64 -2.19
C TRP A 25 -5.74 -10.64 -1.31
N VAL A 26 -4.98 -11.55 -1.91
CA VAL A 26 -4.14 -12.52 -1.16
C VAL A 26 -3.11 -11.78 -0.31
N ALA A 27 -2.49 -10.74 -0.86
CA ALA A 27 -1.53 -9.91 -0.13
C ALA A 27 -2.20 -9.09 0.98
N ASP A 28 -3.34 -8.44 0.73
CA ASP A 28 -4.07 -7.68 1.76
C ASP A 28 -4.49 -8.57 2.94
N VAL A 29 -4.99 -9.78 2.67
CA VAL A 29 -5.30 -10.78 3.71
C VAL A 29 -4.05 -11.11 4.52
N GLY A 30 -2.92 -11.37 3.86
CA GLY A 30 -1.66 -11.69 4.53
C GLY A 30 -1.13 -10.57 5.43
N LEU A 31 -1.27 -9.31 4.98
CA LEU A 31 -0.89 -8.12 5.72
C LEU A 31 -1.78 -7.93 6.96
N LYS A 32 -3.11 -8.02 6.80
CA LYS A 32 -4.08 -7.84 7.89
C LYS A 32 -4.02 -8.96 8.92
N ALA A 33 -3.81 -10.20 8.48
CA ALA A 33 -3.71 -11.37 9.35
C ALA A 33 -2.31 -11.51 10.01
N GLY A 34 -1.35 -10.65 9.67
CA GLY A 34 0.01 -10.73 10.20
C GLY A 34 0.82 -11.93 9.69
N LEU A 35 0.34 -12.63 8.66
CA LEU A 35 0.99 -13.83 8.12
C LEU A 35 2.35 -13.50 7.51
N PHE A 36 2.47 -12.44 6.71
CA PHE A 36 3.76 -12.03 6.16
C PHE A 36 4.77 -11.66 7.23
N ARG A 37 4.34 -10.96 8.28
CA ARG A 37 5.20 -10.63 9.42
C ARG A 37 5.66 -11.90 10.13
N ALA A 38 4.76 -12.87 10.31
CA ALA A 38 5.10 -14.12 10.96
C ALA A 38 6.12 -14.95 10.17
N VAL A 39 6.01 -14.95 8.83
CA VAL A 39 7.00 -15.56 7.93
C VAL A 39 8.32 -14.80 7.96
N ALA A 40 8.29 -13.45 7.93
CA ALA A 40 9.50 -12.62 7.97
C ALA A 40 10.34 -12.87 9.23
N GLU A 41 9.67 -12.99 10.38
CA GLU A 41 10.32 -13.23 11.68
C GLU A 41 10.92 -14.63 11.81
N ALA A 42 10.45 -15.61 11.02
CA ALA A 42 11.07 -16.93 10.95
C ALA A 42 12.39 -16.90 10.18
N GLY A 43 12.53 -16.00 9.20
CA GLY A 43 13.77 -15.76 8.45
C GLY A 43 14.17 -16.90 7.50
N GLU A 44 15.48 -17.00 7.24
CA GLU A 44 16.09 -18.01 6.34
C GLU A 44 15.73 -19.48 6.65
N PRO A 45 15.57 -19.89 7.92
CA PRO A 45 15.11 -21.24 8.26
C PRO A 45 13.70 -21.59 7.74
N GLY A 46 12.91 -20.62 7.28
CA GLY A 46 11.54 -20.85 6.84
C GLY A 46 10.57 -21.23 7.97
N VAL A 47 9.30 -21.41 7.62
CA VAL A 47 8.25 -21.82 8.56
C VAL A 47 7.14 -22.62 7.88
N GLY A 48 6.73 -23.73 8.48
CA GLY A 48 5.58 -24.52 8.03
C GLY A 48 4.24 -23.87 8.39
N GLU A 49 3.21 -24.17 7.61
CA GLU A 49 1.84 -23.67 7.79
C GLU A 49 1.23 -24.03 9.15
N ASP A 50 1.53 -25.22 9.70
CA ASP A 50 1.05 -25.63 11.03
C ASP A 50 1.65 -24.76 12.14
N ALA A 51 2.96 -24.46 12.04
CA ALA A 51 3.64 -23.57 12.99
C ALA A 51 3.12 -22.13 12.88
N LEU A 52 2.83 -21.64 11.67
CA LEU A 52 2.18 -20.35 11.46
C LEU A 52 0.78 -20.32 12.08
N ALA A 53 -0.01 -21.38 11.88
CA ALA A 53 -1.36 -21.49 12.41
C ALA A 53 -1.37 -21.50 13.93
N GLU A 54 -0.51 -22.31 14.56
CA GLU A 54 -0.34 -22.33 16.01
C GLU A 54 0.08 -20.95 16.55
N ARG A 55 1.10 -20.34 15.93
CA ARG A 55 1.66 -19.05 16.35
C ARG A 55 0.63 -17.92 16.32
N LEU A 56 -0.24 -17.90 15.31
CA LEU A 56 -1.22 -16.84 15.11
C LEU A 56 -2.61 -17.19 15.68
N GLY A 57 -2.80 -18.40 16.20
CA GLY A 57 -4.09 -18.87 16.70
C GLY A 57 -5.14 -19.05 15.59
N TYR A 58 -4.71 -19.39 14.39
CA TYR A 58 -5.58 -19.59 13.23
C TYR A 58 -5.86 -21.06 12.98
N PHE A 59 -6.98 -21.34 12.29
CA PHE A 59 -7.32 -22.69 11.87
C PHE A 59 -6.35 -23.17 10.77
N PRO A 60 -5.71 -24.35 10.92
CA PRO A 60 -4.66 -24.82 9.99
C PRO A 60 -5.07 -24.80 8.52
N ARG A 61 -6.30 -25.24 8.21
CA ARG A 61 -6.83 -25.25 6.83
C ARG A 61 -6.79 -23.87 6.16
N TYR A 62 -7.07 -22.79 6.90
CA TYR A 62 -7.09 -21.45 6.31
C TYR A 62 -5.68 -20.92 6.07
N VAL A 63 -4.73 -21.27 6.95
CA VAL A 63 -3.32 -20.92 6.77
C VAL A 63 -2.70 -21.69 5.61
N ASP A 64 -2.96 -23.00 5.50
CA ASP A 64 -2.53 -23.81 4.34
C ASP A 64 -3.02 -23.20 3.01
N VAL A 65 -4.33 -22.92 2.92
CA VAL A 65 -4.91 -22.35 1.70
C VAL A 65 -4.29 -20.98 1.36
N TRP A 66 -4.06 -20.13 2.37
CA TRP A 66 -3.44 -18.84 2.14
C TRP A 66 -1.97 -18.98 1.71
N CYS A 67 -1.17 -19.81 2.37
CA CYS A 67 0.24 -20.00 2.02
C CYS A 67 0.39 -20.52 0.59
N ARG A 68 -0.45 -21.47 0.17
CA ARG A 68 -0.48 -21.98 -1.21
C ARG A 68 -0.85 -20.90 -2.22
N ALA A 69 -1.82 -20.05 -1.90
CA ALA A 69 -2.21 -18.93 -2.76
C ALA A 69 -1.08 -17.88 -2.85
N ALA A 70 -0.45 -17.54 -1.72
CA ALA A 70 0.65 -16.57 -1.67
C ALA A 70 1.89 -17.09 -2.41
N TYR A 71 2.21 -18.38 -2.32
CA TYR A 71 3.24 -19.03 -3.12
C TYR A 71 2.91 -19.01 -4.61
N ALA A 72 1.67 -19.35 -5.00
CA ALA A 72 1.24 -19.31 -6.40
C ALA A 72 1.26 -17.91 -7.03
N HIS A 73 1.20 -16.86 -6.20
CA HIS A 73 1.36 -15.46 -6.60
C HIS A 73 2.77 -14.91 -6.41
N GLU A 74 3.75 -15.78 -6.13
CA GLU A 74 5.18 -15.41 -6.00
C GLU A 74 5.45 -14.41 -4.86
N LEU A 75 4.56 -14.38 -3.86
CA LEU A 75 4.74 -13.58 -2.63
C LEU A 75 5.57 -14.35 -1.59
N LEU A 76 5.49 -15.68 -1.66
CA LEU A 76 6.27 -16.61 -0.84
C LEU A 76 7.08 -17.54 -1.74
N GLU A 77 8.21 -18.00 -1.22
CA GLU A 77 8.91 -19.19 -1.68
C GLU A 77 8.60 -20.36 -0.74
N TRP A 78 8.78 -21.59 -1.25
CA TRP A 78 8.57 -22.80 -0.47
C TRP A 78 9.64 -23.84 -0.81
N ASP A 79 10.12 -24.54 0.21
CA ASP A 79 10.89 -25.78 0.03
C ASP A 79 10.45 -26.85 1.03
N GLU A 80 10.67 -28.12 0.67
CA GLU A 80 10.19 -29.28 1.43
C GLU A 80 10.82 -29.40 2.82
N ALA A 81 12.05 -28.91 3.01
CA ALA A 81 12.78 -29.06 4.27
C ALA A 81 12.40 -27.99 5.30
N ASN A 82 12.10 -26.78 4.84
CA ASN A 82 12.00 -25.57 5.67
C ASN A 82 10.61 -24.92 5.65
N GLY A 83 9.74 -25.30 4.72
CA GLY A 83 8.43 -24.67 4.54
C GLY A 83 8.52 -23.34 3.80
N TYR A 84 7.73 -22.36 4.21
CA TYR A 84 7.58 -21.08 3.52
C TYR A 84 8.59 -20.02 3.97
N ARG A 85 9.02 -19.19 3.00
CA ARG A 85 9.77 -17.95 3.20
C ARG A 85 9.14 -16.82 2.41
N LEU A 86 9.42 -15.58 2.80
CA LEU A 86 9.13 -14.44 1.93
C LEU A 86 9.99 -14.54 0.66
N ALA A 87 9.40 -14.22 -0.49
CA ALA A 87 10.20 -14.06 -1.70
C ALA A 87 11.26 -12.94 -1.52
N PRO A 88 12.39 -13.00 -2.23
CA PRO A 88 13.46 -11.99 -2.11
C PRO A 88 12.95 -10.55 -2.27
N GLY A 89 13.29 -9.68 -1.32
CA GLY A 89 12.86 -8.27 -1.29
C GLY A 89 11.41 -8.02 -0.85
N MET A 90 10.63 -9.09 -0.60
CA MET A 90 9.22 -8.96 -0.24
C MET A 90 9.01 -8.43 1.17
N ALA A 91 9.99 -8.60 2.07
CA ALA A 91 9.95 -8.03 3.41
C ALA A 91 9.96 -6.50 3.36
N GLU A 92 10.88 -5.92 2.60
CA GLU A 92 11.01 -4.49 2.39
C GLU A 92 9.77 -3.93 1.68
N LEU A 93 9.34 -4.59 0.60
CA LEU A 93 8.19 -4.15 -0.18
C LEU A 93 6.86 -4.24 0.58
N LEU A 94 6.64 -5.27 1.42
CA LEU A 94 5.34 -5.47 2.09
C LEU A 94 5.30 -4.98 3.53
N LEU A 95 6.43 -4.93 4.24
CA LEU A 95 6.46 -4.75 5.69
C LEU A 95 7.28 -3.56 6.17
N ASP A 96 8.18 -2.98 5.36
CA ASP A 96 9.03 -1.87 5.79
C ASP A 96 8.52 -0.50 5.28
N PRO A 97 7.77 0.27 6.10
CA PRO A 97 7.28 1.59 5.70
C PRO A 97 8.39 2.66 5.58
N ALA A 98 9.64 2.36 5.97
CA ALA A 98 10.77 3.25 5.75
C ALA A 98 11.42 3.05 4.37
N ASP A 99 11.13 1.93 3.69
CA ASP A 99 11.63 1.68 2.35
C ASP A 99 10.92 2.59 1.32
N PRO A 100 11.66 3.31 0.44
CA PRO A 100 11.05 4.16 -0.60
C PRO A 100 10.19 3.41 -1.63
N GLN A 101 10.36 2.10 -1.73
CA GLN A 101 9.61 1.19 -2.60
C GLN A 101 8.52 0.42 -1.84
N PHE A 102 8.25 0.76 -0.57
CA PHE A 102 7.19 0.13 0.22
C PHE A 102 5.84 0.15 -0.50
N MET A 103 5.28 -1.03 -0.72
CA MET A 103 4.02 -1.30 -1.40
C MET A 103 2.92 -1.79 -0.45
N GLY A 104 3.24 -2.22 0.78
CA GLY A 104 2.26 -2.79 1.71
C GLY A 104 1.04 -1.89 1.94
N GLY A 105 1.26 -0.59 2.16
CA GLY A 105 0.18 0.40 2.29
C GLY A 105 -0.64 0.56 1.01
N ARG A 106 0.01 0.49 -0.17
CA ARG A 106 -0.66 0.59 -1.47
C ARG A 106 -1.54 -0.62 -1.75
N ILE A 107 -1.12 -1.82 -1.34
CA ILE A 107 -1.94 -3.05 -1.45
C ILE A 107 -3.22 -2.90 -0.63
N GLN A 108 -3.09 -2.51 0.64
CA GLN A 108 -4.25 -2.33 1.53
C GLN A 108 -5.20 -1.24 1.02
N PHE A 109 -4.65 -0.15 0.47
CA PHE A 109 -5.47 0.91 -0.13
C PHE A 109 -6.24 0.41 -1.35
N ASN A 110 -5.59 -0.32 -2.27
CA ASN A 110 -6.27 -0.87 -3.45
C ASN A 110 -7.36 -1.88 -3.08
N ALA A 111 -7.15 -2.71 -2.05
CA ALA A 111 -8.18 -3.61 -1.54
C ALA A 111 -9.37 -2.84 -0.93
N ALA A 112 -9.11 -1.73 -0.24
CA ALA A 112 -10.14 -0.89 0.36
C ALA A 112 -11.01 -0.13 -0.67
N LEU A 113 -10.53 0.10 -1.90
CA LEU A 113 -11.30 0.73 -2.98
C LEU A 113 -12.48 -0.11 -3.50
N PHE A 114 -12.66 -1.34 -3.00
CA PHE A 114 -13.75 -2.21 -3.41
C PHE A 114 -15.13 -1.54 -3.28
N GLU A 115 -15.36 -0.79 -2.20
CA GLU A 115 -16.63 -0.07 -1.99
C GLU A 115 -16.84 1.02 -3.05
N ASP A 116 -15.79 1.75 -3.43
CA ASP A 116 -15.83 2.74 -4.51
C ASP A 116 -16.24 2.07 -5.83
N TYR A 117 -15.65 0.92 -6.15
CA TYR A 117 -15.98 0.18 -7.37
C TYR A 117 -17.43 -0.32 -7.39
N LEU A 118 -18.00 -0.67 -6.24
CA LEU A 118 -19.42 -0.98 -6.12
C LEU A 118 -20.30 0.26 -6.34
N ALA A 119 -19.87 1.43 -5.89
CA ALA A 119 -20.63 2.68 -5.99
C ALA A 119 -20.54 3.35 -7.37
N TYR A 120 -19.44 3.16 -8.10
CA TYR A 120 -19.17 3.89 -9.36
C TYR A 120 -20.27 3.81 -10.42
N PRO A 121 -20.94 2.67 -10.67
CA PRO A 121 -22.03 2.66 -11.65
C PRO A 121 -23.15 3.65 -11.36
N GLU A 122 -23.48 3.89 -10.09
CA GLU A 122 -24.47 4.89 -9.70
C GLU A 122 -23.90 6.31 -9.67
N SER A 123 -22.65 6.48 -9.24
CA SER A 123 -21.98 7.78 -9.28
C SER A 123 -21.82 8.29 -10.73
N LEU A 124 -21.57 7.40 -11.69
CA LEU A 124 -21.52 7.72 -13.12
C LEU A 124 -22.87 8.22 -13.64
N ARG A 125 -23.97 7.69 -13.11
CA ARG A 125 -25.34 8.10 -13.50
C ARG A 125 -25.75 9.40 -12.83
N SER A 126 -25.53 9.50 -11.54
CA SER A 126 -26.04 10.59 -10.69
C SER A 126 -25.13 11.83 -10.68
N GLY A 127 -23.85 11.67 -11.00
CA GLY A 127 -22.84 12.70 -10.78
C GLY A 127 -22.55 12.96 -9.30
N ARG A 128 -23.08 12.13 -8.39
CA ARG A 128 -22.87 12.30 -6.95
C ARG A 128 -21.39 12.13 -6.62
N VAL A 129 -20.85 13.09 -5.87
CA VAL A 129 -19.54 12.99 -5.26
C VAL A 129 -19.66 12.25 -3.93
N TRP A 130 -18.80 11.28 -3.69
CA TRP A 130 -18.68 10.58 -2.40
C TRP A 130 -17.40 11.05 -1.69
N PRO A 131 -17.51 11.87 -0.63
CA PRO A 131 -16.36 12.34 0.14
C PRO A 131 -15.59 11.19 0.80
N ARG A 132 -14.26 11.29 0.86
CA ARG A 132 -13.40 10.27 1.48
C ARG A 132 -13.71 10.08 2.97
N SER A 133 -14.14 11.14 3.65
CA SER A 133 -14.58 11.12 5.05
C SER A 133 -15.85 10.30 5.31
N GLU A 134 -16.64 9.99 4.28
CA GLU A 134 -17.82 9.13 4.38
C GLU A 134 -17.53 7.64 4.11
N HIS A 135 -16.27 7.28 3.81
CA HIS A 135 -15.86 5.88 3.62
C HIS A 135 -15.50 5.24 4.98
N ASP A 136 -15.33 3.92 5.00
CA ASP A 136 -14.82 3.22 6.18
C ASP A 136 -13.50 3.87 6.65
N PRO A 137 -13.33 4.13 7.96
CA PRO A 137 -12.10 4.71 8.51
C PRO A 137 -10.82 3.96 8.12
N TRP A 138 -10.92 2.65 7.84
CA TRP A 138 -9.83 1.84 7.31
C TRP A 138 -9.29 2.37 5.99
N LEU A 139 -10.13 2.88 5.08
CA LEU A 139 -9.67 3.44 3.80
C LEU A 139 -8.71 4.61 4.02
N LEU A 140 -9.03 5.50 4.96
CA LEU A 140 -8.20 6.66 5.29
C LEU A 140 -6.86 6.24 5.90
N GLU A 141 -6.87 5.23 6.75
CA GLU A 141 -5.65 4.65 7.33
C GLU A 141 -4.77 3.98 6.27
N ALA A 142 -5.38 3.22 5.34
CA ALA A 142 -4.69 2.59 4.24
C ALA A 142 -4.11 3.64 3.27
N LEU A 143 -4.88 4.69 2.94
CA LEU A 143 -4.41 5.81 2.12
C LEU A 143 -3.21 6.51 2.75
N LYS A 144 -3.26 6.78 4.06
CA LYS A 144 -2.10 7.32 4.79
C LYS A 144 -0.86 6.45 4.59
N ASN A 145 -0.99 5.14 4.79
CA ASN A 145 0.15 4.24 4.70
C ASN A 145 0.66 4.10 3.25
N ALA A 146 -0.21 4.24 2.26
CA ALA A 146 0.13 4.20 0.84
C ALA A 146 0.95 5.41 0.37
N THR A 147 0.74 6.59 0.96
CA THR A 147 1.37 7.86 0.52
C THR A 147 2.57 8.29 1.36
N LYS A 148 2.82 7.68 2.52
CA LYS A 148 4.00 7.98 3.37
C LYS A 148 5.32 7.96 2.59
N PRO A 149 5.64 6.96 1.75
CA PRO A 149 6.90 6.94 1.00
C PRO A 149 7.01 8.10 0.01
N ASP A 150 5.89 8.57 -0.54
CA ASP A 150 5.87 9.64 -1.54
C ASP A 150 6.40 10.96 -0.97
N ALA A 151 6.14 11.25 0.31
CA ALA A 151 6.66 12.45 0.98
C ALA A 151 8.19 12.44 1.08
N ALA A 152 8.78 11.29 1.41
CA ALA A 152 10.24 11.12 1.44
C ALA A 152 10.86 11.19 0.04
N VAL A 153 10.26 10.52 -0.94
CA VAL A 153 10.71 10.61 -2.34
C VAL A 153 10.66 12.05 -2.85
N LEU A 154 9.61 12.80 -2.50
CA LEU A 154 9.49 14.20 -2.89
C LEU A 154 10.64 15.03 -2.30
N THR A 155 10.94 14.89 -1.01
CA THR A 155 11.99 15.69 -0.36
C THR A 155 13.40 15.28 -0.78
N ASP A 156 13.64 13.98 -0.98
CA ASP A 156 14.99 13.44 -1.07
C ASP A 156 15.43 13.17 -2.51
N ARG A 157 14.47 13.01 -3.44
CA ARG A 157 14.75 12.71 -4.85
C ARG A 157 14.19 13.73 -5.82
N VAL A 158 12.98 14.26 -5.59
CA VAL A 158 12.34 15.19 -6.54
C VAL A 158 12.81 16.62 -6.33
N LEU A 159 12.68 17.14 -5.10
CA LEU A 159 13.00 18.52 -4.79
C LEU A 159 14.47 18.91 -5.05
N PRO A 160 15.49 18.04 -4.87
CA PRO A 160 16.87 18.33 -5.26
C PRO A 160 17.05 18.65 -6.75
N GLN A 161 16.12 18.19 -7.61
CA GLN A 161 16.12 18.53 -9.04
C GLN A 161 15.62 19.96 -9.31
N ALA A 162 15.12 20.66 -8.29
CA ALA A 162 14.77 22.08 -8.32
C ALA A 162 15.59 22.88 -7.28
N PRO A 163 16.90 23.09 -7.48
CA PRO A 163 17.80 23.63 -6.46
C PRO A 163 17.37 24.98 -5.87
N ALA A 164 16.78 25.86 -6.69
CA ALA A 164 16.29 27.15 -6.23
C ALA A 164 15.10 27.01 -5.25
N ALA A 165 14.21 26.05 -5.48
CA ALA A 165 13.09 25.77 -4.58
C ALA A 165 13.59 25.13 -3.28
N LEU A 166 14.51 24.17 -3.38
CA LEU A 166 15.16 23.54 -2.22
C LEU A 166 15.84 24.59 -1.33
N ALA A 167 16.70 25.44 -1.91
CA ALA A 167 17.39 26.49 -1.18
C ALA A 167 16.42 27.47 -0.51
N ARG A 168 15.31 27.82 -1.18
CA ARG A 168 14.26 28.66 -0.60
C ARG A 168 13.61 28.01 0.62
N LEU A 169 13.34 26.71 0.59
CA LEU A 169 12.76 26.00 1.73
C LEU A 169 13.77 25.84 2.88
N GLU A 170 15.04 25.59 2.59
CA GLU A 170 16.09 25.49 3.61
C GLU A 170 16.34 26.85 4.31
N ALA A 171 16.19 27.96 3.57
CA ALA A 171 16.27 29.33 4.07
C ALA A 171 15.00 29.84 4.78
N GLY A 172 13.98 29.00 4.98
CA GLY A 172 12.75 29.37 5.69
C GLY A 172 11.61 29.90 4.82
N GLY A 173 11.52 29.41 3.60
CA GLY A 173 10.41 29.68 2.69
C GLY A 173 9.06 29.14 3.18
N THR A 174 8.06 29.21 2.31
CA THR A 174 6.72 28.66 2.58
C THR A 174 6.43 27.52 1.60
N LEU A 175 6.01 26.38 2.14
CA LEU A 175 5.49 25.23 1.39
C LEU A 175 3.97 25.19 1.56
N LEU A 176 3.24 25.12 0.45
CA LEU A 176 1.80 24.90 0.43
C LEU A 176 1.52 23.54 -0.21
N GLU A 177 0.82 22.67 0.50
CA GLU A 177 0.27 21.43 -0.05
C GLU A 177 -1.26 21.55 -0.13
N VAL A 178 -1.80 21.22 -1.30
CA VAL A 178 -3.24 21.25 -1.58
C VAL A 178 -3.76 19.82 -1.55
N GLY A 179 -4.76 19.55 -0.71
CA GLY A 179 -5.25 18.20 -0.42
C GLY A 179 -4.30 17.37 0.46
N PRO A 180 -3.74 17.90 1.56
CA PRO A 180 -2.84 17.16 2.45
C PRO A 180 -3.56 16.06 3.25
N GLY A 181 -4.89 15.98 3.18
CA GLY A 181 -5.71 15.11 4.02
C GLY A 181 -5.44 15.34 5.50
N ALA A 182 -5.14 14.26 6.20
CA ALA A 182 -4.81 14.27 7.63
C ALA A 182 -3.41 14.83 7.96
N GLY A 183 -2.69 15.41 7.00
CA GLY A 183 -1.46 16.19 7.28
C GLY A 183 -0.19 15.37 7.49
N TRP A 184 -0.16 14.09 7.11
CA TRP A 184 1.01 13.24 7.31
C TRP A 184 2.24 13.69 6.52
N ALA A 185 2.06 14.09 5.26
CA ALA A 185 3.13 14.66 4.44
C ALA A 185 3.60 16.02 4.98
N LEU A 186 2.67 16.86 5.47
CA LEU A 186 3.01 18.13 6.13
C LEU A 186 3.93 17.91 7.34
N ALA A 187 3.67 16.89 8.16
CA ALA A 187 4.52 16.56 9.31
C ALA A 187 5.93 16.14 8.87
N HIS A 188 6.05 15.38 7.77
CA HIS A 188 7.33 15.06 7.16
C HIS A 188 8.07 16.31 6.68
N TYR A 189 7.40 17.18 5.92
CA TYR A 189 7.99 18.43 5.41
C TYR A 189 8.42 19.38 6.52
N ALA A 190 7.63 19.50 7.58
CA ALA A 190 7.95 20.34 8.73
C ALA A 190 9.22 19.86 9.46
N ARG A 191 9.43 18.54 9.54
CA ARG A 191 10.67 17.97 10.11
C ARG A 191 11.86 18.17 9.18
N ARG A 192 11.69 18.01 7.86
CA ARG A 192 12.78 18.16 6.88
C ARG A 192 13.21 19.62 6.68
N PHE A 193 12.29 20.57 6.80
CA PHE A 193 12.53 22.00 6.63
C PHE A 193 12.11 22.78 7.88
N PRO A 194 12.84 22.66 9.01
CA PRO A 194 12.42 23.22 10.29
C PRO A 194 12.33 24.75 10.32
N ASN A 195 13.01 25.44 9.39
CA ASN A 195 12.92 26.90 9.24
C ASN A 195 11.74 27.34 8.37
N SER A 196 11.14 26.42 7.59
CA SER A 196 10.07 26.74 6.65
C SER A 196 8.71 26.79 7.33
N ARG A 197 7.82 27.62 6.78
CA ARG A 197 6.40 27.58 7.08
C ARG A 197 5.72 26.55 6.19
N VAL A 198 5.17 25.48 6.78
CA VAL A 198 4.40 24.45 6.06
C VAL A 198 2.91 24.70 6.24
N VAL A 199 2.17 24.79 5.14
CA VAL A 199 0.73 25.09 5.11
C VAL A 199 0.00 24.00 4.33
N GLY A 200 -1.07 23.48 4.92
CA GLY A 200 -2.01 22.58 4.26
C GLY A 200 -3.30 23.30 3.89
N LEU A 201 -3.79 23.10 2.66
CA LEU A 201 -5.12 23.52 2.23
C LEU A 201 -5.98 22.27 1.97
N GLU A 202 -6.89 21.99 2.88
CA GLU A 202 -7.78 20.81 2.83
C GLU A 202 -9.25 21.26 2.84
N PHE A 203 -10.06 20.65 1.99
CA PHE A 203 -11.50 20.94 1.89
C PHE A 203 -12.32 20.01 2.78
N ASP A 204 -11.81 18.81 3.09
CA ASP A 204 -12.47 17.84 3.95
C ASP A 204 -12.30 18.20 5.45
N GLY A 205 -13.37 18.67 6.07
CA GLY A 205 -13.39 19.11 7.47
C GLY A 205 -12.86 18.05 8.45
N PRO A 206 -13.34 16.79 8.40
CA PRO A 206 -12.81 15.70 9.23
C PRO A 206 -11.30 15.49 9.10
N SER A 207 -10.75 15.56 7.88
CA SER A 207 -9.31 15.49 7.66
C SER A 207 -8.55 16.65 8.32
N VAL A 208 -9.09 17.88 8.27
CA VAL A 208 -8.51 19.05 8.96
C VAL A 208 -8.49 18.85 10.48
N GLU A 209 -9.56 18.31 11.06
CA GLU A 209 -9.61 18.05 12.49
C GLU A 209 -8.59 17.01 12.93
N LEU A 210 -8.39 15.97 12.12
CA LEU A 210 -7.37 14.96 12.37
C LEU A 210 -5.95 15.54 12.27
N ALA A 211 -5.69 16.40 11.27
CA ALA A 211 -4.39 17.04 11.07
C ALA A 211 -3.97 18.01 12.21
N ARG A 212 -4.93 18.49 13.02
CA ARG A 212 -4.68 19.41 14.14
C ARG A 212 -4.32 18.72 15.46
N ARG A 213 -4.44 17.39 15.53
CA ARG A 213 -4.12 16.59 16.72
C ARG A 213 -2.65 16.18 16.71
#